data_AF-A0A167JG00-F1
#
_entry.id   AF-A0A167JG00-F1
#
_cell.length_a   1.000
_cell.length_b   1.000
_cell.length_c   1.000
_cell.angle_alpha   90.00
_cell.angle_beta   90.00
_cell.angle_gamma   90.00
#
_symmetry.space_group_name_H-M   'P 1'
#
loop_
_entity.id
_entity.type
_entity.pdbx_description
1 polymer ?
#
loop_
_entity_poly.entity_id
_entity_poly.type
_entity_poly.pdbx_seq_one_letter_code
_entity_poly.pdbx_strand_id
1 'polypeptide(L)' 'LRNWQPIALINTDAKVFTRLLNSRLISAATPLVNPYQTGFVQGRFIADNRMLT' A
#
# COMPACT_ATOMS: atom_id res chain seq x y z
N LEU A 1 -2.58 -14.08 -25.24
CA LEU A 1 -1.68 -12.92 -25.07
C LEU A 1 -2.30 -11.67 -24.41
N ARG A 2 -3.48 -11.76 -23.76
CA ARG A 2 -4.19 -10.56 -23.26
C ARG A 2 -3.87 -10.14 -21.81
N ASN A 3 -3.22 -10.98 -21.00
CA ASN A 3 -3.04 -10.75 -19.56
C ASN A 3 -1.60 -11.01 -19.07
N TRP A 4 -0.60 -10.38 -19.70
CA TRP A 4 0.77 -10.44 -19.16
C TRP A 4 0.97 -9.33 -18.14
N GLN A 5 1.28 -9.68 -16.88
CA GLN A 5 1.69 -8.73 -15.85
C GLN A 5 3.18 -8.93 -15.57
N PRO A 6 4.07 -8.14 -16.21
CA PRO A 6 5.50 -8.27 -16.00
C PRO A 6 5.85 -7.75 -14.59
N ILE A 7 6.64 -8.53 -13.86
CA ILE A 7 7.15 -8.14 -12.54
C ILE A 7 8.60 -7.69 -12.71
N ALA A 8 8.91 -6.47 -12.28
CA ALA A 8 10.28 -5.98 -12.21
C ALA A 8 10.89 -6.36 -10.85
N LEU A 9 12.04 -7.04 -10.87
CA LEU A 9 12.83 -7.25 -9.66
C LEU A 9 13.72 -6.03 -9.41
N ILE A 10 13.47 -5.35 -8.30
CA ILE A 10 14.34 -4.29 -7.79
C ILE A 10 15.38 -4.87 -6.83
N ASN A 11 16.57 -4.25 -6.78
CA ASN A 11 17.67 -4.65 -5.90
C ASN A 11 17.28 -4.69 -4.42
N THR A 12 17.93 -5.55 -3.64
CA THR A 12 17.61 -5.77 -2.22
C THR A 12 17.78 -4.50 -1.38
N ASP A 13 18.83 -3.72 -1.63
CA ASP A 13 19.09 -2.43 -0.96
C ASP A 13 17.91 -1.46 -1.17
N ALA A 14 17.46 -1.29 -2.41
CA ALA A 14 16.33 -0.44 -2.76
C ALA A 14 15.01 -0.95 -2.16
N LYS A 15 14.81 -2.27 -1.99
CA LYS A 15 13.65 -2.81 -1.24
C LYS A 15 13.69 -2.41 0.24
N VAL A 16 14.86 -2.49 0.87
CA VAL A 16 15.02 -2.11 2.28
C VAL A 16 14.80 -0.60 2.44
N PHE A 17 15.38 0.20 1.54
CA PHE A 17 15.24 1.64 1.55
C PHE A 17 13.78 2.09 1.37
N THR A 18 13.07 1.54 0.38
CA THR A 18 11.64 1.86 0.16
C THR A 18 10.76 1.44 1.34
N ARG A 19 11.07 0.32 2.00
CA ARG A 19 10.37 -0.10 3.23
C ARG A 19 10.61 0.86 4.40
N LEU A 20 11.84 1.36 4.56
CA LEU A 20 12.18 2.36 5.58
C LEU A 20 11.48 3.70 5.30
N LEU A 21 11.44 4.14 4.04
CA LEU A 21 10.70 5.33 3.65
C LEU A 21 9.21 5.18 3.92
N ASN A 22 8.63 4.03 3.53
CA ASN A 22 7.21 3.78 3.70
C ASN A 22 6.80 3.85 5.18
N SER A 23 7.60 3.33 6.11
CA SER A 23 7.28 3.41 7.54
C SER A 23 7.27 4.83 8.09
N ARG A 24 8.12 5.72 7.56
CA ARG A 24 8.10 7.15 7.90
C ARG A 24 6.94 7.88 7.24
N LEU A 25 6.68 7.58 5.96
CA LEU A 25 5.65 8.22 5.17
C LEU A 25 4.25 7.89 5.70
N ILE A 26 4.00 6.65 6.14
CA ILE A 26 2.71 6.23 6.68
C ILE A 26 2.26 7.17 7.80
N SER A 27 3.14 7.50 8.76
CA SER A 27 2.80 8.39 9.87
C SER A 27 2.35 9.79 9.41
N ALA A 28 2.91 10.31 8.33
CA ALA A 28 2.54 11.61 7.76
C ALA A 28 1.33 11.51 6.82
N ALA A 29 1.15 10.37 6.15
CA ALA A 29 0.08 10.11 5.20
C ALA A 29 -1.24 9.74 5.90
N THR A 30 -1.21 9.11 7.09
CA THR A 30 -2.41 8.74 7.84
C THR A 30 -3.45 9.86 7.99
N PRO A 31 -3.09 11.11 8.37
CA PRO A 31 -4.07 12.21 8.44
C PRO A 31 -4.53 12.74 7.07
N LEU A 32 -3.80 12.45 5.99
CA LEU A 32 -4.13 12.88 4.63
C LEU A 32 -4.97 11.86 3.84
N VAL A 33 -4.93 10.59 4.26
CA VAL A 33 -5.64 9.49 3.59
C VAL A 33 -7.12 9.51 3.94
N ASN A 34 -7.97 9.41 2.92
CA ASN A 34 -9.43 9.42 3.04
C ASN A 34 -9.90 8.32 4.02
N PRO A 35 -10.85 8.60 4.95
CA PRO A 35 -11.43 7.60 5.83
C PRO A 35 -11.97 6.35 5.10
N TYR A 36 -12.48 6.49 3.88
CA TYR A 36 -13.01 5.36 3.09
C TYR A 36 -11.95 4.58 2.30
N GLN A 37 -10.68 5.01 2.29
CA GLN A 37 -9.61 4.29 1.61
C GLN A 37 -9.09 3.14 2.48
N THR A 38 -9.49 1.91 2.19
CA THR A 38 -9.07 0.72 2.95
C THR A 38 -7.87 0.00 2.33
N GLY A 39 -7.63 0.19 1.04
CA GLY A 39 -6.52 -0.44 0.32
C GLY A 39 -5.17 0.16 0.69
N PHE A 40 -4.18 -0.70 0.92
CA PHE A 40 -2.77 -0.34 1.16
C PHE A 40 -2.53 0.53 2.40
N VAL A 41 -3.49 0.61 3.32
CA VAL A 41 -3.34 1.30 4.62
C VAL A 41 -3.13 0.27 5.71
N GLN A 42 -2.08 0.46 6.50
CA GLN A 42 -1.77 -0.42 7.63
C GLN A 42 -2.92 -0.45 8.64
N GLY A 43 -3.35 -1.64 9.05
CA GLY A 43 -4.41 -1.84 10.05
C GLY A 43 -5.83 -1.72 9.52
N ARG A 44 -6.04 -1.46 8.21
CA ARG A 44 -7.37 -1.49 7.59
C ARG A 44 -7.60 -2.83 6.90
N PHE A 45 -8.80 -3.37 7.05
CA PHE A 45 -9.19 -4.64 6.44
C PHE A 45 -9.96 -4.38 5.14
N ILE A 46 -9.66 -5.15 4.09
CA ILE A 46 -10.31 -4.96 2.78
C ILE A 46 -11.82 -5.21 2.86
N ALA A 47 -12.28 -6.12 3.74
CA ALA A 47 -13.70 -6.39 3.86
C ALA A 47 -14.48 -5.22 4.48
N ASP A 48 -13.85 -4.34 5.25
CA ASP A 48 -14.48 -3.13 5.80
C ASP A 48 -15.10 -2.26 4.69
N ASN A 49 -14.45 -2.23 3.51
CA ASN A 49 -14.96 -1.51 2.33
C ASN A 49 -16.18 -2.16 1.66
N ARG A 50 -16.46 -3.44 1.94
CA ARG A 50 -17.63 -4.16 1.39
C ARG A 50 -18.80 -4.23 2.38
N MET A 51 -18.59 -3.92 3.65
CA MET A 51 -19.61 -4.03 4.69
C MET A 51 -20.64 -2.88 4.67
N LEU A 52 -20.45 -1.88 3.81
CA LEU A 52 -21.38 -0.76 3.61
C LEU A 52 -22.27 -0.89 2.35
N THR A 53 -22.31 -2.07 1.71
CA THR A 53 -23.28 -2.38 0.62
C THR A 53 -24.35 -3.30 1.15
#